data_AF-A0A256XFE2-F1
#
_entry.id   AF-A0A256XFE2-F1
#
_cell.length_a   1.000
_cell.length_b   1.000
_cell.length_c   1.000
_cell.angle_alpha   90.00
_cell.angle_beta   90.00
_cell.angle_gamma   90.00
#
_symmetry.space_group_name_H-M   'P 1'
#
loop_
_entity.id
_entity.type
_entity.pdbx_description
1 polymer ?
#
loop_
_entity_poly.entity_id
_entity_poly.type
_entity_poly.pdbx_seq_one_letter_code
_entity_poly.pdbx_strand_id
1 'polypeptide(L)' 'MHIPEELKHVLEVISNGKSRHIKCKYQTRRGECGCLFFNLKDAIMHLVTHDEKYKRFLVKYLSDKYE' A
#
# COMPACT_ATOMS: atom_id res chain seq x y z
N MET A 1 -4.92 -4.23 10.78
CA MET A 1 -4.35 -3.52 9.61
C MET A 1 -5.42 -2.61 9.06
N HIS A 2 -5.23 -1.31 9.13
CA HIS A 2 -6.17 -0.32 8.62
C HIS A 2 -5.52 0.35 7.41
N ILE A 3 -6.10 0.21 6.21
CA ILE A 3 -5.64 0.93 5.02
C ILE A 3 -6.41 2.25 4.96
N PRO A 4 -5.74 3.42 4.83
CA PRO A 4 -6.39 4.70 4.63
C PRO A 4 -7.37 4.63 3.46
N GLU A 5 -8.52 5.27 3.57
CA GLU A 5 -9.55 5.21 2.53
C GLU A 5 -9.02 5.69 1.17
N GLU A 6 -8.18 6.72 1.21
CA GLU A 6 -7.45 7.24 0.06
C GLU A 6 -6.55 6.20 -0.63
N LEU A 7 -6.14 5.13 0.04
CA LEU A 7 -5.29 4.07 -0.53
C LEU A 7 -6.06 2.79 -0.86
N LYS A 8 -7.33 2.64 -0.45
CA LYS A 8 -8.14 1.43 -0.73
C LYS A 8 -8.36 1.19 -2.23
N HIS A 9 -8.24 2.22 -3.06
CA HIS A 9 -8.35 2.11 -4.52
C HIS A 9 -7.10 1.48 -5.17
N VAL A 10 -5.94 1.58 -4.52
CA VAL A 10 -4.64 1.04 -5.01
C VAL A 10 -4.05 -0.07 -4.15
N LEU A 11 -4.57 -0.27 -2.94
CA LEU A 11 -4.18 -1.33 -2.02
C LEU A 11 -5.41 -2.14 -1.59
N GLU A 12 -5.24 -3.45 -1.50
CA GLU A 12 -6.26 -4.37 -1.03
C GLU A 12 -5.72 -5.22 0.11
N VAL A 13 -6.49 -5.44 1.17
CA VAL A 13 -6.15 -6.49 2.14
C VAL A 13 -6.71 -7.80 1.63
N ILE A 14 -5.82 -8.73 1.28
CA ILE A 14 -6.19 -10.10 0.93
C ILE A 14 -5.87 -11.04 2.10
N SER A 15 -6.69 -12.07 2.26
CA SER A 15 -6.44 -13.14 3.23
C SER A 15 -6.01 -14.39 2.47
N ASN A 16 -4.79 -14.86 2.71
CA ASN A 16 -4.30 -16.12 2.16
C ASN A 16 -4.17 -17.13 3.31
N GLY A 17 -5.22 -17.95 3.48
CA GLY A 17 -5.35 -18.85 4.61
C GLY A 17 -5.41 -18.09 5.94
N LYS A 18 -4.40 -18.29 6.79
CA LYS A 18 -4.28 -17.63 8.11
C LYS A 18 -3.54 -16.29 8.07
N SER A 19 -2.92 -15.93 6.95
CA SER A 19 -2.10 -14.73 6.82
C SER A 19 -2.82 -13.62 6.07
N ARG A 20 -2.70 -12.39 6.57
CA ARG A 20 -3.21 -11.19 5.89
C ARG A 20 -2.08 -10.50 5.18
N HIS A 21 -2.30 -10.18 3.90
CA HIS A 21 -1.35 -9.46 3.06
C HIS A 21 -2.03 -8.24 2.45
N ILE A 22 -1.22 -7.25 2.11
CA ILE A 22 -1.64 -6.06 1.39
C ILE A 22 -1.20 -6.23 -0.06
N LYS A 23 -2.15 -6.40 -0.96
CA LYS A 23 -1.94 -6.49 -2.39
C LYS A 23 -1.92 -5.09 -3.01
N CYS A 24 -0.88 -4.78 -3.76
CA CYS A 24 -0.79 -3.61 -4.61
C CYS A 24 -1.58 -3.86 -5.90
N LYS A 25 -2.68 -3.13 -6.07
CA LYS A 25 -3.53 -3.14 -7.26
C LYS A 25 -3.35 -1.87 -8.11
N TYR A 26 -2.15 -1.29 -8.06
CA TYR A 26 -1.81 -0.15 -8.90
C TYR A 26 -1.82 -0.56 -10.38
N GLN A 27 -2.58 0.17 -11.20
CA GLN A 27 -2.70 -0.08 -12.62
C GLN A 27 -1.51 0.55 -13.36
N THR A 28 -0.69 -0.28 -13.99
CA THR A 28 0.43 0.15 -14.83
C THR A 28 0.08 -0.02 -16.31
N ARG A 29 0.92 0.52 -17.21
CA ARG A 29 0.81 0.28 -18.66
C ARG A 29 0.87 -1.20 -19.06
N ARG A 30 1.40 -2.07 -18.19
CA ARG A 30 1.54 -3.51 -18.41
C ARG A 30 0.45 -4.34 -17.71
N GLY A 31 -0.47 -3.70 -16.99
CA GLY A 31 -1.49 -4.36 -16.17
C GLY A 31 -1.38 -4.02 -14.68
N GLU A 32 -2.10 -4.76 -13.85
CA GLU A 32 -2.07 -4.62 -12.39
C GLU A 32 -0.70 -5.07 -11.83
N CYS A 33 -0.16 -4.33 -10.86
CA CYS A 33 1.12 -4.67 -10.24
C CYS A 33 1.12 -6.03 -9.51
N GLY A 34 0.12 -6.29 -8.67
CA GLY A 34 -0.06 -7.57 -7.97
C GLY A 34 0.89 -7.88 -6.81
N CYS A 35 1.85 -7.01 -6.48
CA CYS A 35 2.80 -7.24 -5.38
C CYS A 35 2.11 -7.38 -4.02
N LEU A 36 2.62 -8.29 -3.17
CA LEU A 36 2.07 -8.57 -1.83
C LEU A 36 3.02 -8.12 -0.73
N PHE A 37 2.46 -7.47 0.30
CA PHE A 37 3.22 -6.93 1.42
C PHE A 37 2.62 -7.38 2.76
N PHE A 38 3.47 -7.58 3.76
CA PHE A 38 3.04 -7.91 5.13
C PHE A 38 2.71 -6.67 5.96
N ASN A 39 3.13 -5.48 5.54
CA ASN A 39 2.93 -4.24 6.30
C ASN A 39 2.53 -3.10 5.37
N LEU A 40 1.75 -2.16 5.90
CA LEU A 40 1.28 -1.01 5.14
C LEU A 40 2.44 -0.08 4.74
N LYS A 41 3.46 0.06 5.60
CA LYS A 41 4.66 0.86 5.30
C LYS A 41 5.34 0.39 4.01
N ASP A 42 5.62 -0.90 3.89
CA ASP A 42 6.24 -1.48 2.69
C ASP A 42 5.35 -1.33 1.46
N ALA A 43 4.05 -1.54 1.60
CA ALA A 43 3.09 -1.34 0.52
C ALA A 43 3.07 0.11 0.02
N ILE A 44 3.07 1.09 0.94
CA ILE A 44 3.13 2.52 0.60
C ILE A 44 4.47 2.85 -0.04
N MET A 45 5.59 2.37 0.51
CA MET A 45 6.92 2.60 -0.04
C MET A 45 7.02 2.07 -1.47
N HIS A 46 6.43 0.91 -1.74
CA HIS A 46 6.32 0.37 -3.09
C HIS A 46 5.40 1.20 -3.99
N LEU A 47 4.26 1.70 -3.51
CA LEU A 47 3.42 2.62 -4.29
C LEU A 47 4.17 3.88 -4.73
N VAL A 48 5.08 4.39 -3.90
CA VAL A 48 5.93 5.54 -4.27
C VAL A 48 6.83 5.22 -5.46
N THR A 49 7.22 3.95 -5.67
CA THR A 49 7.98 3.55 -6.86
C THR A 49 7.16 3.55 -8.15
N HIS A 50 5.82 3.46 -8.03
CA HIS A 50 4.91 3.59 -9.17
C HIS A 50 4.55 5.04 -9.44
N ASP A 51 4.28 5.81 -8.39
CA ASP A 51 3.85 7.19 -8.47
C ASP A 51 4.26 7.99 -7.22
N GLU A 52 5.02 9.04 -7.46
CA GLU A 52 5.61 9.90 -6.43
C GLU A 52 4.55 10.59 -5.57
N LYS A 53 3.32 10.76 -6.08
CA LYS A 53 2.21 11.39 -5.34
C LYS A 53 1.89 10.64 -4.04
N TYR A 54 2.21 9.35 -3.97
CA TYR A 54 1.96 8.56 -2.77
C TYR A 54 2.98 8.82 -1.65
N LYS A 55 4.05 9.57 -1.93
CA LYS A 55 5.07 9.94 -0.93
C LYS A 55 4.47 10.71 0.24
N ARG A 56 3.40 11.50 0.01
CA ARG A 56 2.66 12.19 1.07
C ARG A 56 2.10 11.24 2.13
N PHE A 57 1.64 10.05 1.71
CA PHE A 57 1.11 9.03 2.63
C PHE A 57 2.22 8.35 3.42
N LEU A 58 3.40 8.18 2.82
CA LEU A 58 4.56 7.65 3.53
C LEU A 58 4.98 8.61 4.66
N VAL A 59 5.07 9.91 4.37
CA VAL A 59 5.39 10.93 5.37
C VAL A 59 4.32 10.99 6.46
N LYS A 60 3.03 11.00 6.09
CA LYS A 60 1.91 11.01 7.04
C LYS A 60 1.92 9.77 7.94
N TYR A 61 2.13 8.58 7.37
CA TYR A 61 2.20 7.33 8.13
C TYR A 61 3.38 7.30 9.10
N LEU A 62 4.51 7.92 8.74
CA LEU A 62 5.64 8.06 9.64
C LEU A 62 5.36 9.09 10.74
N SER A 63 4.71 10.22 10.43
CA SER A 63 4.38 11.26 11.42
C SER A 63 3.40 10.76 12.50
N ASP A 64 2.34 10.05 12.09
CA ASP A 64 1.29 9.50 12.97
C ASP A 64 1.82 8.45 13.96
N LYS A 65 2.98 7.85 13.67
CA LYS A 65 3.65 6.84 14.50
C LYS A 65 4.54 7.42 15.60
N TYR A 66 4.78 8.73 15.61
CA TYR A 66 5.68 9.42 16.55
C TYR A 66 4.97 10.44 17.45
N GLU A 67 3.63 10.45 17.47
CA GLU A 67 2.81 11.20 18.44
C GLU A 67 2.27 10.30 19.56
#